data_AF-A0AAW1DS65-F1
#
_entry.id   AF-A0AAW1DS65-F1
#
_cell.length_a   1.000
_cell.length_b   1.000
_cell.length_c   1.000
_cell.angle_alpha   90.00
_cell.angle_beta   90.00
_cell.angle_gamma   90.00
#
_symmetry.space_group_name_H-M   'P 1'
#
loop_
_entity.id
_entity.type
_entity.pdbx_description
1 polymer ?
#
loop_
_entity_poly.entity_id
_entity_poly.type
_entity_poly.pdbx_seq_one_letter_code
_entity_poly.pdbx_strand_id
1 'polypeptide(L)'
;MAQALLEVKAGRLSLRQADQQFGVPKFSLSDRVSGRVSSDCVYGQRTLLTPEDEDSLVGYCLYSASHGFPLTKPQVLAHTLAIYNLRHRKAQRTVLG
;
A
#
# COMPACT_ATOMS: atom_id res chain seq x y z
N MET A 1 8.75 14.88 -0.06
CA MET A 1 7.31 15.19 -0.20
C MET A 1 6.70 15.85 1.04
N ALA A 2 6.74 15.19 2.21
CA ALA A 2 6.06 15.67 3.43
C ALA A 2 6.48 17.08 3.86
N GLN A 3 7.79 17.37 3.89
CA GLN A 3 8.31 18.70 4.25
C GLN A 3 7.84 19.80 3.29
N ALA A 4 7.87 19.56 1.97
CA ALA A 4 7.38 20.51 0.97
C ALA A 4 5.88 20.84 1.16
N LEU A 5 5.06 19.85 1.52
CA LEU A 5 3.64 20.07 1.80
C LEU A 5 3.40 20.88 3.06
N LEU A 6 4.21 20.68 4.12
CA LEU A 6 4.11 21.45 5.36
C LEU A 6 4.43 22.93 5.12
N GLU A 7 5.53 23.21 4.41
CA GLU A 7 5.97 24.58 4.11
C GLU A 7 4.98 25.34 3.22
N VAL A 8 4.40 24.66 2.22
CA VAL A 8 3.38 25.26 1.35
C VAL A 8 2.06 25.47 2.09
N LYS A 9 1.61 24.52 2.92
CA LYS A 9 0.40 24.68 3.74
C LYS A 9 0.55 25.75 4.81
N ALA A 10 1.75 25.93 5.36
CA ALA A 10 2.07 27.00 6.30
C ALA A 10 2.21 28.38 5.63
N GLY A 11 2.11 28.47 4.29
CA GLY A 11 2.24 29.72 3.54
C GLY A 11 3.67 30.27 3.49
N ARG A 12 4.68 29.50 3.94
CA ARG A 12 6.09 29.93 3.97
C ARG A 12 6.76 29.85 2.60
N LEU A 13 6.31 28.93 1.75
CA LEU A 13 6.80 28.77 0.38
C LEU A 13 5.65 28.71 -0.62
N SER A 14 5.84 29.35 -1.78
CA SER A 14 4.94 29.15 -2.92
C SER A 14 5.17 27.78 -3.57
N LEU A 15 4.16 27.27 -4.29
CA LEU A 15 4.27 26.00 -5.02
C LEU A 15 5.49 25.93 -5.96
N ARG A 16 5.88 27.06 -6.56
CA ARG A 16 7.03 27.16 -7.47
C ARG A 16 8.36 27.15 -6.72
N GLN A 17 8.44 27.78 -5.55
CA GLN A 17 9.63 27.73 -4.69
C GLN A 17 9.81 26.32 -4.11
N ALA A 18 8.72 25.67 -3.69
CA ALA A 18 8.77 24.30 -3.19
C ALA A 18 9.22 23.29 -4.28
N ASP A 19 8.81 23.51 -5.54
CA ASP A 19 9.25 22.73 -6.69
C ASP A 19 10.76 22.84 -6.91
N GLN A 20 11.32 24.06 -6.91
CA GLN A 20 12.76 24.28 -7.06
C GLN A 20 13.59 23.79 -5.86
N GLN A 21 13.08 23.99 -4.65
CA GLN A 21 13.83 23.70 -3.42
C GLN A 21 13.82 22.22 -3.03
N PHE A 22 12.69 21.53 -3.26
CA PHE A 22 12.53 20.12 -2.88
C PHE A 22 12.48 19.16 -4.07
N GLY A 23 12.54 19.66 -5.31
CA GLY A 23 12.48 18.83 -6.51
C GLY A 23 11.14 18.10 -6.69
N VAL A 24 10.07 18.61 -6.09
CA VAL A 24 8.74 18.00 -6.14
C VAL A 24 7.88 18.72 -7.16
N PRO A 25 7.37 18.03 -8.21
CA PRO A 25 6.58 18.67 -9.26
C PRO A 25 5.43 19.52 -8.73
N LYS A 26 5.37 20.78 -9.20
CA LYS A 26 4.29 21.74 -8.87
C LYS A 26 2.89 21.13 -8.89
N PHE A 27 2.54 20.38 -9.94
CA PHE A 27 1.22 19.77 -10.08
C PHE A 27 0.94 18.72 -9.00
N SER A 28 1.94 17.89 -8.67
CA SER A 28 1.85 16.90 -7.58
C SER A 28 1.69 17.55 -6.20
N LEU A 29 2.32 18.71 -5.97
CA LEU A 29 2.09 19.50 -4.76
C LEU A 29 0.70 20.13 -4.77
N SER A 30 0.30 20.74 -5.89
CA SER A 30 -1.00 21.38 -6.04
C SER A 30 -2.16 20.42 -5.76
N ASP A 31 -2.12 19.20 -6.32
CA ASP A 31 -3.16 18.18 -6.11
C ASP A 31 -3.26 17.72 -4.65
N ARG A 32 -2.15 17.74 -3.91
CA ARG A 32 -2.12 17.36 -2.49
C ARG A 32 -2.44 18.51 -1.54
N VAL A 33 -2.19 19.75 -1.97
CA VAL A 33 -2.59 20.96 -1.23
C VAL A 33 -4.09 21.21 -1.39
N SER A 34 -4.65 21.01 -2.58
CA SER A 34 -6.09 21.14 -2.86
C SER A 34 -6.93 20.01 -2.25
N GLY A 35 -6.29 18.92 -1.78
CA GLY A 35 -6.96 17.75 -1.23
C GLY A 35 -7.48 16.77 -2.28
N ARG A 36 -7.22 17.00 -3.57
CA ARG A 36 -7.55 16.05 -4.65
C ARG A 36 -6.86 14.70 -4.45
N VAL A 37 -5.64 14.73 -3.92
CA VAL A 37 -4.86 13.52 -3.59
C VAL A 37 -4.50 13.58 -2.11
N SER A 38 -4.82 12.53 -1.36
CA SER A 38 -4.38 12.42 0.04
C SER A 38 -2.85 12.47 0.12
N SER A 39 -2.31 13.12 1.17
CA SER A 39 -0.87 13.09 1.46
C SER A 39 -0.35 11.66 1.64
N ASP A 40 -1.21 10.79 2.17
CA ASP A 40 -0.92 9.39 2.47
C ASP A 40 -1.47 8.44 1.39
N CYS A 41 -1.74 8.98 0.20
CA CYS A 41 -2.20 8.19 -0.93
C CYS A 41 -1.15 7.12 -1.27
N VAL A 42 -1.53 5.86 -1.08
CA VAL A 42 -0.75 4.70 -1.52
C VAL A 42 -1.11 4.42 -2.97
N TYR A 43 -0.09 4.35 -3.82
CA TYR A 43 -0.27 4.05 -5.23
C TYR A 43 -0.49 2.54 -5.42
N GLY A 44 -1.50 2.16 -6.20
CA GLY A 44 -1.76 0.76 -6.55
C GLY A 44 -3.05 0.19 -5.96
N GLN A 45 -3.22 -1.13 -6.10
CA GLN A 45 -4.38 -1.83 -5.53
C GLN A 45 -4.28 -1.88 -4.01
N ARG A 46 -5.44 -1.84 -3.36
CA ARG A 46 -5.54 -1.90 -1.90
C ARG A 46 -5.04 -3.26 -1.40
N THR A 47 -4.18 -3.25 -0.40
CA THR A 47 -3.78 -4.45 0.35
C THR A 47 -5.01 -5.07 1.02
N LEU A 48 -5.22 -6.36 0.75
CA LEU A 48 -6.38 -7.11 1.24
C LEU A 48 -6.08 -7.88 2.54
N LEU A 49 -4.81 -8.21 2.76
CA LEU A 49 -4.32 -8.87 3.96
C LEU A 49 -3.64 -7.83 4.87
N THR A 50 -3.59 -8.15 6.16
CA THR A 50 -2.78 -7.37 7.10
C THR A 50 -1.31 -7.77 6.95
N PRO A 51 -0.34 -6.88 7.25
CA PRO A 51 1.07 -7.22 7.16
C PRO A 51 1.43 -8.47 7.98
N GLU A 52 0.81 -8.65 9.16
CA GLU A 52 0.98 -9.84 10.01
C GLU A 52 0.56 -11.15 9.32
N ASP A 53 -0.53 -11.10 8.54
CA ASP A 53 -1.00 -12.27 7.78
C ASP A 53 -0.04 -12.60 6.63
N GLU A 54 0.44 -11.56 5.93
CA GLU A 54 1.38 -11.71 4.82
C GLU A 54 2.71 -12.30 5.33
N ASP A 55 3.23 -11.80 6.45
CA ASP A 55 4.44 -12.32 7.09
C ASP A 55 4.27 -13.79 7.51
N SER A 56 3.13 -14.14 8.08
CA SER A 56 2.82 -15.52 8.47
C SER A 56 2.75 -16.45 7.26
N LEU A 57 2.14 -15.99 6.15
CA LEU A 57 2.04 -16.74 4.90
C LEU A 57 3.42 -16.93 4.26
N VAL A 58 4.29 -15.91 4.27
CA VAL A 58 5.67 -16.02 3.79
C VAL A 58 6.45 -17.03 4.61
N GLY A 59 6.34 -16.97 5.95
CA GLY A 59 6.96 -17.93 6.85
C GLY A 59 6.54 -19.37 6.53
N TYR A 60 5.24 -19.59 6.29
CA TYR A 60 4.72 -20.89 5.87
C TYR A 60 5.26 -21.36 4.50
N CYS A 61 5.37 -20.46 3.52
CA CYS A 61 5.95 -20.77 2.22
C CYS A 61 7.41 -21.21 2.34
N LEU A 62 8.21 -20.47 3.12
CA LEU A 62 9.62 -20.78 3.35
C LEU A 62 9.80 -22.09 4.13
N TYR A 63 9.00 -22.30 5.17
CA TYR A 63 8.98 -23.55 5.94
C TYR A 63 8.67 -24.75 5.05
N SER A 64 7.64 -24.64 4.20
CA SER A 64 7.22 -25.74 3.34
C SER A 64 8.28 -26.04 2.28
N ALA A 65 8.90 -25.00 1.71
CA ALA A 65 10.02 -25.14 0.79
C ALA A 65 11.23 -25.84 1.44
N SER A 66 11.61 -25.48 2.67
CA SER A 66 12.75 -26.11 3.36
C SER A 66 12.51 -27.58 3.70
N HIS A 67 11.26 -28.01 3.83
CA HIS A 67 10.88 -29.39 4.10
C HIS A 67 10.60 -30.20 2.82
N GLY A 68 10.91 -29.65 1.64
CA GLY A 68 10.77 -30.35 0.35
C GLY A 68 9.36 -30.27 -0.27
N PHE A 69 8.49 -29.43 0.26
CA PHE A 69 7.12 -29.22 -0.24
C PHE A 69 6.88 -27.74 -0.59
N PRO A 70 7.56 -27.18 -1.61
CA PRO A 70 7.34 -25.80 -2.00
C PRO A 70 5.90 -25.58 -2.47
N LEU A 71 5.29 -24.50 -2.02
CA LEU A 71 3.91 -24.14 -2.41
C LEU A 71 3.89 -23.54 -3.81
N THR A 72 2.93 -24.00 -4.61
CA THR A 72 2.65 -23.43 -5.92
C THR A 72 1.82 -22.15 -5.79
N LYS A 73 1.93 -21.24 -6.77
CA LYS A 73 1.11 -20.01 -6.83
C LYS A 73 -0.38 -20.23 -6.52
N PRO A 74 -1.11 -21.20 -7.12
CA PRO A 74 -2.52 -21.40 -6.79
C PRO A 74 -2.76 -21.85 -5.34
N GLN A 75 -1.84 -22.61 -4.73
CA GLN A 75 -1.95 -22.98 -3.32
C GLN A 75 -1.77 -21.76 -2.41
N VAL A 76 -0.78 -20.91 -2.71
CA VAL A 76 -0.57 -19.65 -1.99
C VAL A 76 -1.81 -18.77 -2.08
N LEU A 77 -2.40 -18.63 -3.28
CA LEU A 77 -3.65 -17.89 -3.47
C LEU A 77 -4.84 -18.49 -2.71
N ALA A 78 -4.94 -19.81 -2.63
CA ALA A 78 -5.97 -20.47 -1.83
C ALA A 78 -5.80 -20.18 -0.33
N HIS A 79 -4.57 -20.19 0.17
CA HIS A 79 -4.26 -19.82 1.55
C HIS A 79 -4.56 -18.34 1.83
N THR A 80 -4.18 -17.43 0.94
CA THR A 80 -4.51 -16.00 1.08
C THR A 80 -6.00 -15.76 1.11
N LEU A 81 -6.76 -16.45 0.24
CA LEU A 81 -8.22 -16.36 0.20
C LEU A 81 -8.86 -16.88 1.49
N ALA A 82 -8.35 -17.99 2.03
CA ALA A 82 -8.83 -18.56 3.28
C ALA A 82 -8.62 -17.60 4.46
N ILE A 83 -7.43 -17.00 4.58
CA ILE A 83 -7.13 -16.00 5.63
C ILE A 83 -8.03 -14.77 5.47
N TYR A 84 -8.19 -14.26 4.25
CA TYR A 84 -9.05 -13.12 3.98
C TYR A 84 -10.50 -13.38 4.39
N ASN A 85 -11.07 -14.52 4.00
CA ASN A 85 -12.43 -14.92 4.34
C ASN A 85 -12.64 -15.13 5.84
N LEU A 86 -11.62 -15.63 6.55
CA LEU A 86 -11.66 -15.78 8.00
C LEU A 86 -11.80 -14.42 8.70
N ARG A 87 -11.01 -13.43 8.27
CA ARG A 87 -11.05 -12.06 8.81
C ARG A 87 -12.29 -11.29 8.38
N HIS A 88 -12.84 -11.58 7.21
CA HIS A 88 -13.97 -10.87 6.61
C HIS A 88 -15.22 -11.74 6.50
N ARG A 89 -15.60 -12.39 7.60
CA ARG A 89 -16.71 -13.36 7.67
C ARG A 89 -18.08 -12.82 7.23
N LYS A 90 -18.26 -11.49 7.22
CA LYS A 90 -19.47 -10.77 6.81
C LYS A 90 -19.34 -10.03 5.48
N ALA A 91 -18.16 -10.01 4.85
CA ALA A 91 -17.97 -9.33 3.57
C ALA A 91 -18.45 -10.19 2.40
N GLN A 92 -18.91 -9.56 1.33
CA GLN A 92 -19.23 -10.27 0.09
C GLN A 92 -17.98 -10.96 -0.46
N ARG A 93 -18.12 -12.19 -0.97
CA ARG A 93 -17.03 -13.00 -1.53
C ARG A 93 -16.26 -12.19 -2.56
N THR A 94 -15.01 -11.85 -2.25
CA THR A 94 -14.10 -11.15 -3.16
C THR A 94 -13.27 -12.19 -3.92
N VAL A 95 -13.16 -12.04 -5.23
CA VAL A 95 -12.34 -12.95 -6.07
C VAL A 95 -10.92 -12.39 -6.10
N LEU A 96 -9.95 -13.17 -5.63
CA LEU A 96 -8.53 -12.91 -5.85
C LEU A 96 -8.17 -13.50 -7.21
N GLY A 97 -8.03 -12.65 -8.24
CA GLY A 97 -7.66 -13.03 -9.60
C GLY A 97 -6.18 -12.86 -9.87
#